data_AF-V6DKB5-F1
#
_entry.id   AF-V6DKB5-F1
#
_cell.length_a   1.000
_cell.length_b   1.000
_cell.length_c   1.000
_cell.angle_alpha   90.00
_cell.angle_beta   90.00
_cell.angle_gamma   90.00
#
_symmetry.space_group_name_H-M   'P 1'
#
loop_
_entity.id
_entity.type
_entity.pdbx_description
1 polymer ?
#
loop_
_entity_poly.entity_id
_entity_poly.type
_entity_poly.pdbx_seq_one_letter_code
_entity_poly.pdbx_strand_id
1 'polypeptide(L)'
;MNFRRIEWIFFLAFIVLDIFLIFTYFQQNWSVVSIKNSNQGANETIMKSIRNDQIEINPILSNRASEGYYLASPNSDDLKNKADTDLRYVTWTYNDHKLTSYFTTLIKINDSDNPQKTLNSVVDDASLIVHGKDYAYSKELSSKNTIVYTQMVHGKPIYTPEGQLRFTVKGGYVVGYTQRHLAKIYQLREVKKTISQRRAVILLYQYNKIPANSTVKWVKLGYTKLLTANNNTILIPTWNVKIKSDSSGIVQYRRLNAFTGAIMDD
;
A
#
# COMPACT_ATOMS: atom_id res chain seq x y z
N MET A 1 -21.46 26.39 52.17
CA MET A 1 -20.40 26.37 51.12
C MET A 1 -20.83 27.27 49.98
N ASN A 2 -19.98 28.20 49.53
CA ASN A 2 -20.33 29.15 48.47
C ASN A 2 -20.36 28.45 47.10
N PHE A 3 -21.53 27.94 46.73
CA PHE A 3 -21.78 27.22 45.46
C PHE A 3 -21.33 28.04 44.24
N ARG A 4 -21.63 29.35 44.24
CA ARG A 4 -21.13 30.31 43.23
C ARG A 4 -19.61 30.36 43.11
N ARG A 5 -18.87 30.14 44.20
CA ARG A 5 -17.39 30.16 44.19
C ARG A 5 -16.84 28.87 43.60
N ILE A 6 -17.50 27.73 43.83
CA ILE A 6 -17.16 26.45 43.20
C ILE A 6 -17.43 26.49 41.68
N GLU A 7 -18.55 27.08 41.26
CA GLU A 7 -18.96 27.17 39.85
C GLU A 7 -17.96 27.98 39.00
N TRP A 8 -17.49 29.10 39.54
CA TRP A 8 -16.46 29.93 38.90
C TRP A 8 -15.10 29.22 38.75
N ILE A 9 -14.72 28.39 39.72
CA ILE A 9 -13.49 27.60 39.66
C ILE A 9 -13.59 26.54 38.56
N PHE A 10 -14.73 25.86 38.45
CA PHE A 10 -14.97 24.88 37.39
C PHE A 10 -14.98 25.52 36.00
N PHE A 11 -15.62 26.68 35.86
CA PHE A 11 -15.64 27.43 34.60
C PHE A 11 -14.22 27.83 34.15
N LEU A 12 -13.41 28.34 35.06
CA LEU A 12 -12.03 28.72 34.76
C LEU A 12 -11.16 27.50 34.41
N ALA A 13 -11.33 26.39 35.12
CA ALA A 13 -10.63 25.14 34.82
C ALA A 13 -10.97 24.60 33.42
N PHE A 14 -12.23 24.72 32.99
CA PHE A 14 -12.67 24.33 31.65
C PHE A 14 -12.03 25.18 30.56
N ILE A 15 -11.95 26.49 30.75
CA ILE A 15 -11.29 27.39 29.78
C ILE A 15 -9.80 27.06 29.63
N VAL A 16 -9.11 26.79 30.74
CA VAL A 16 -7.68 26.41 30.69
C VAL A 16 -7.50 25.08 29.96
N LEU A 17 -8.39 24.12 30.19
CA LEU A 17 -8.39 22.82 29.51
C LEU A 17 -8.70 22.97 28.02
N ASP A 18 -9.66 23.81 27.64
CA ASP A 18 -10.01 24.09 26.25
C ASP A 18 -8.87 24.78 25.51
N ILE A 19 -8.19 25.75 26.13
CA ILE A 19 -6.99 26.39 25.57
C ILE A 19 -5.86 25.36 25.42
N PHE A 20 -5.66 24.49 26.41
CA PHE A 20 -4.68 23.41 26.34
C PHE A 20 -5.01 22.42 25.22
N LEU A 21 -6.28 22.07 25.02
CA LEU A 21 -6.75 21.22 23.93
C LEU A 21 -6.59 21.89 22.57
N ILE A 22 -6.92 23.17 22.44
CA ILE A 22 -6.71 23.95 21.21
C ILE A 22 -5.22 24.03 20.89
N PHE A 23 -4.38 24.32 21.89
CA PHE A 23 -2.94 24.36 21.74
C PHE A 23 -2.39 23.00 21.33
N THR A 24 -2.76 21.91 21.99
CA THR A 24 -2.34 20.55 21.63
C THR A 24 -2.90 20.10 20.28
N TYR A 25 -4.09 20.53 19.87
CA TYR A 25 -4.64 20.27 18.54
C TYR A 25 -3.86 21.00 17.44
N PHE A 26 -3.57 22.29 17.63
CA PHE A 26 -2.68 23.04 16.73
C PHE A 26 -1.25 22.49 16.74
N GLN A 27 -0.78 22.00 17.89
CA GLN A 27 0.54 21.42 18.03
C GLN A 27 0.62 20.00 17.47
N GLN A 28 -0.44 19.19 17.48
CA GLN A 28 -0.51 17.89 16.79
C GLN A 28 -0.42 18.05 15.26
N ASN A 29 -0.87 19.18 14.72
CA ASN A 29 -0.56 19.56 13.33
C ASN A 29 0.92 19.95 13.12
N TRP A 30 1.68 20.21 14.19
CA TRP A 30 3.09 20.64 14.15
C TRP A 30 4.08 19.59 14.70
N SER A 31 3.63 18.55 15.42
CA SER A 31 4.46 17.54 16.09
C SER A 31 4.34 16.13 15.53
N VAL A 32 3.56 15.93 14.47
CA VAL A 32 4.06 15.04 13.41
C VAL A 32 5.25 15.78 12.82
N VAL A 33 6.42 15.14 12.71
CA VAL A 33 7.57 15.66 11.95
C VAL A 33 7.12 15.88 10.50
N SER A 34 6.41 16.98 10.26
CA SER A 34 6.11 17.54 8.97
C SER A 34 7.42 18.19 8.60
N ILE A 35 8.29 17.42 7.96
CA ILE A 35 9.51 17.97 7.39
C ILE A 35 9.02 18.93 6.31
N LYS A 36 8.88 20.20 6.70
CA LYS A 36 8.63 21.34 5.82
C LYS A 36 9.49 21.15 4.58
N ASN A 37 8.86 21.30 3.42
CA ASN A 37 9.49 21.28 2.10
C ASN A 37 10.93 21.79 2.19
N SER A 38 11.89 20.88 2.14
CA SER A 38 13.30 21.21 2.21
C SER A 38 13.63 22.11 1.01
N ASN A 39 14.38 23.18 1.27
CA ASN A 39 14.97 24.06 0.27
C ASN A 39 15.49 23.22 -0.90
N GLN A 40 15.14 23.58 -2.15
CA GLN A 40 15.51 22.81 -3.34
C GLN A 40 17.02 22.49 -3.38
N GLY A 41 17.87 23.42 -2.93
CA GLY A 41 19.31 23.20 -2.81
C GLY A 41 19.73 22.07 -1.87
N ALA A 42 19.05 21.87 -0.74
CA ALA A 42 19.34 20.77 0.19
C ALA A 42 18.99 19.41 -0.42
N ASN A 43 17.91 19.33 -1.21
CA ASN A 43 17.53 18.10 -1.91
C ASN A 43 18.54 17.73 -2.99
N GLU A 44 19.09 18.71 -3.73
CA GLU A 44 20.12 18.42 -4.73
C GLU A 44 21.41 17.92 -4.09
N THR A 45 21.81 18.47 -2.94
CA THR A 45 22.97 17.97 -2.18
C THR A 45 22.77 16.51 -1.77
N ILE A 46 21.60 16.15 -1.23
CA ILE A 46 21.33 14.76 -0.84
C ILE A 46 21.30 13.83 -2.07
N MET A 47 20.74 14.28 -3.19
CA MET A 47 20.76 13.50 -4.42
C MET A 47 22.17 13.31 -5.00
N LYS A 48 23.11 14.21 -4.71
CA LYS A 48 24.53 13.98 -4.99
C LYS A 48 25.10 12.90 -4.07
N SER A 49 24.80 12.95 -2.76
CA SER A 49 25.23 11.91 -1.81
C SER A 49 24.73 10.52 -2.20
N ILE A 50 23.46 10.39 -2.61
CA ILE A 50 22.90 9.14 -3.15
C ILE A 50 23.77 8.58 -4.29
N ARG A 51 24.17 9.43 -5.24
CA ARG A 51 25.02 9.00 -6.37
C ARG A 51 26.44 8.64 -5.92
N ASN A 52 27.00 9.39 -4.97
CA ASN A 52 28.33 9.12 -4.44
C ASN A 52 28.38 7.77 -3.71
N ASP A 53 27.29 7.36 -3.07
CA ASP A 53 27.13 6.03 -2.44
C ASP A 53 26.83 4.92 -3.46
N GLN A 54 26.99 5.20 -4.75
CA GLN A 54 26.75 4.27 -5.85
C GLN A 54 25.33 3.70 -5.83
N ILE A 55 24.35 4.55 -5.47
CA ILE A 55 22.94 4.20 -5.52
C ILE A 55 22.36 4.66 -6.85
N GLU A 56 22.01 3.71 -7.70
CA GLU A 56 21.35 3.98 -8.98
C GLU A 56 19.84 4.16 -8.80
N ILE A 57 19.26 5.12 -9.53
CA ILE A 57 17.81 5.35 -9.55
C ILE A 57 17.33 5.18 -10.98
N ASN A 58 16.74 4.02 -11.27
CA ASN A 58 16.19 3.73 -12.60
C ASN A 58 14.98 4.58 -12.98
N PRO A 59 13.97 4.82 -12.10
CA PRO A 59 12.83 5.63 -12.48
C PRO A 59 13.17 7.12 -12.47
N ILE A 60 12.64 7.87 -13.43
CA ILE A 60 12.61 9.33 -13.35
C ILE A 60 11.67 9.72 -12.20
N LEU A 61 12.21 10.36 -11.17
CA LEU A 61 11.45 10.73 -9.98
C LEU A 61 10.71 12.05 -10.17
N SER A 62 9.39 12.02 -10.04
CA SER A 62 8.58 13.23 -10.04
C SER A 62 8.79 14.07 -8.77
N ASN A 63 8.89 15.39 -8.96
CA ASN A 63 8.89 16.39 -7.89
C ASN A 63 7.48 16.82 -7.47
N ARG A 64 6.43 16.44 -8.21
CA ARG A 64 5.06 16.84 -7.93
C ARG A 64 4.47 16.00 -6.79
N ALA A 65 3.74 16.65 -5.91
CA ALA A 65 2.86 15.97 -4.97
C ALA A 65 1.75 15.24 -5.74
N SER A 66 1.35 14.07 -5.25
CA SER A 66 0.11 13.42 -5.67
C SER A 66 -0.96 13.68 -4.61
N GLU A 67 -2.08 12.98 -4.71
CA GLU A 67 -3.22 13.07 -3.80
C GLU A 67 -3.59 11.68 -3.27
N GLY A 68 -4.13 11.66 -2.06
CA GLY A 68 -4.67 10.46 -1.42
C GLY A 68 -5.47 10.80 -0.16
N TYR A 69 -6.09 9.78 0.43
CA TYR A 69 -6.92 9.89 1.65
C TYR A 69 -6.91 8.54 2.38
N TYR A 70 -7.43 8.51 3.60
CA TYR A 70 -7.58 7.26 4.33
C TYR A 70 -8.80 6.50 3.83
N LEU A 71 -8.66 5.18 3.76
CA LEU A 71 -9.72 4.26 3.36
C LEU A 71 -10.03 3.28 4.49
N ALA A 72 -11.29 2.89 4.60
CA ALA A 72 -11.74 1.79 5.45
C ALA A 72 -12.48 0.76 4.60
N SER A 73 -12.20 -0.51 4.87
CA SER A 73 -12.97 -1.62 4.33
C SER A 73 -13.39 -2.53 5.48
N PRO A 74 -14.70 -2.67 5.74
CA PRO A 74 -15.19 -3.70 6.63
C PRO A 74 -14.77 -5.08 6.14
N ASN A 75 -14.41 -5.95 7.08
CA ASN A 75 -14.25 -7.37 6.78
C ASN A 75 -15.60 -7.93 6.32
N SER A 76 -15.56 -8.84 5.36
CA SER A 76 -16.75 -9.38 4.71
C SER A 76 -16.49 -10.81 4.24
N ASP A 77 -17.50 -11.65 4.37
CA ASP A 77 -17.52 -12.99 3.77
C ASP A 77 -18.03 -12.99 2.32
N ASP A 78 -18.17 -11.80 1.70
CA ASP A 78 -18.62 -11.67 0.32
C ASP A 78 -17.83 -12.53 -0.66
N LEU A 79 -16.50 -12.57 -0.53
CA LEU A 79 -15.63 -13.43 -1.35
C LEU A 79 -15.99 -14.92 -1.21
N LYS A 80 -16.30 -15.39 0.01
CA LYS A 80 -16.70 -16.78 0.27
C LYS A 80 -18.08 -17.07 -0.30
N ASN A 81 -19.06 -16.22 -0.01
CA ASN A 81 -20.44 -16.40 -0.46
C ASN A 81 -20.55 -16.42 -1.99
N LYS A 82 -19.74 -15.59 -2.65
CA LYS A 82 -19.61 -15.56 -4.10
C LYS A 82 -18.86 -16.78 -4.65
N ALA A 83 -17.86 -17.28 -3.94
CA ALA A 83 -17.18 -18.51 -4.34
C ALA A 83 -18.11 -19.73 -4.37
N ASP A 84 -19.01 -19.86 -3.38
CA ASP A 84 -20.01 -20.94 -3.34
C ASP A 84 -20.97 -20.91 -4.56
N THR A 85 -21.26 -19.71 -5.07
CA THR A 85 -22.30 -19.51 -6.08
C THR A 85 -21.76 -19.36 -7.49
N ASP A 86 -20.62 -18.69 -7.67
CA ASP A 86 -20.10 -18.30 -8.99
C ASP A 86 -19.01 -19.26 -9.49
N LEU A 87 -18.14 -19.77 -8.60
CA LEU A 87 -16.98 -20.56 -9.04
C LEU A 87 -17.36 -21.93 -9.59
N ARG A 88 -16.79 -22.28 -10.74
CA ARG A 88 -16.91 -23.56 -11.45
C ARG A 88 -15.52 -23.98 -11.91
N TYR A 89 -15.30 -25.28 -12.14
CA TYR A 89 -14.03 -25.81 -12.67
C TYR A 89 -12.78 -25.54 -11.81
N VAL A 90 -13.00 -25.23 -10.53
CA VAL A 90 -11.98 -25.07 -9.52
C VAL A 90 -12.42 -25.76 -8.24
N THR A 91 -11.46 -26.24 -7.46
CA THR A 91 -11.67 -26.57 -6.05
C THR A 91 -11.17 -25.42 -5.21
N TRP A 92 -11.80 -25.14 -4.07
CA TRP A 92 -11.37 -24.04 -3.22
C TRP A 92 -11.61 -24.32 -1.74
N THR A 93 -10.83 -23.63 -0.91
CA THR A 93 -11.01 -23.53 0.54
C THR A 93 -10.95 -22.07 0.94
N TYR A 94 -11.59 -21.73 2.06
CA TYR A 94 -11.60 -20.36 2.58
C TYR A 94 -11.27 -20.38 4.07
N ASN A 95 -10.24 -19.62 4.44
CA ASN A 95 -9.82 -19.45 5.83
C ASN A 95 -9.21 -18.07 6.03
N ASP A 96 -9.51 -17.41 7.14
CA ASP A 96 -9.01 -16.07 7.49
C ASP A 96 -9.10 -15.08 6.31
N HIS A 97 -10.31 -14.91 5.78
CA HIS A 97 -10.61 -14.02 4.66
C HIS A 97 -9.75 -14.24 3.40
N LYS A 98 -9.18 -15.44 3.26
CA LYS A 98 -8.34 -15.85 2.14
C LYS A 98 -8.95 -17.06 1.46
N LEU A 99 -9.33 -16.89 0.21
CA LEU A 99 -9.70 -17.98 -0.67
C LEU A 99 -8.42 -18.60 -1.25
N THR A 100 -8.30 -19.92 -1.18
CA THR A 100 -7.23 -20.69 -1.81
C THR A 100 -7.88 -21.66 -2.78
N SER A 101 -7.51 -21.60 -4.05
CA SER A 101 -8.16 -22.35 -5.11
C SER A 101 -7.15 -23.05 -6.02
N TYR A 102 -7.58 -24.19 -6.58
CA TYR A 102 -6.83 -25.00 -7.53
C TYR A 102 -7.67 -25.22 -8.78
N PHE A 103 -7.05 -25.03 -9.94
CA PHE A 103 -7.74 -25.25 -11.22
C PHE A 103 -7.88 -26.74 -11.50
N THR A 104 -9.06 -27.18 -11.94
CA THR A 104 -9.27 -28.57 -12.40
C THR A 104 -8.41 -28.86 -13.64
N THR A 105 -8.21 -27.86 -14.51
CA THR A 105 -7.31 -27.94 -15.66
C THR A 105 -6.25 -26.86 -15.56
N LEU A 106 -4.99 -27.26 -15.63
CA LEU A 106 -3.84 -26.35 -15.53
C LEU A 106 -3.83 -25.36 -16.71
N ILE A 107 -3.55 -24.10 -16.42
CA ILE A 107 -3.52 -23.05 -17.45
C ILE A 107 -2.08 -22.82 -17.88
N LYS A 108 -1.78 -23.06 -19.16
CA LYS A 108 -0.44 -22.83 -19.73
C LYS A 108 -0.19 -21.34 -19.97
N ILE A 109 0.91 -20.82 -19.45
CA ILE A 109 1.37 -19.45 -19.77
C ILE A 109 2.15 -19.51 -21.09
N ASN A 110 1.60 -18.92 -22.14
CA ASN A 110 2.21 -18.95 -23.47
C ASN A 110 3.40 -17.99 -23.61
N ASP A 111 3.36 -16.86 -22.92
CA ASP A 111 4.38 -15.82 -22.92
C ASP A 111 4.74 -15.52 -21.46
N SER A 112 5.88 -16.04 -20.99
CA SER A 112 6.30 -15.90 -19.59
C SER A 112 6.69 -14.47 -19.22
N ASP A 113 7.03 -13.63 -20.20
CA ASP A 113 7.36 -12.22 -19.98
C ASP A 113 6.10 -11.34 -19.93
N ASN A 114 5.01 -11.80 -20.55
CA ASN A 114 3.71 -11.14 -20.55
C ASN A 114 2.57 -12.09 -20.14
N PRO A 115 2.61 -12.66 -18.92
CA PRO A 115 1.63 -13.64 -18.46
C PRO A 115 0.19 -13.11 -18.44
N GLN A 116 0.02 -11.78 -18.32
CA GLN A 116 -1.27 -11.12 -18.37
C GLN A 116 -2.00 -11.31 -19.71
N LYS A 117 -1.29 -11.55 -20.81
CA LYS A 117 -1.93 -11.87 -22.11
C LYS A 117 -2.77 -13.14 -22.04
N THR A 118 -2.35 -14.11 -21.22
CA THR A 118 -3.10 -15.34 -20.96
C THR A 118 -4.06 -15.15 -19.78
N LEU A 119 -3.61 -14.52 -18.70
CA LEU A 119 -4.34 -14.53 -17.45
C LEU A 119 -5.43 -13.47 -17.34
N ASN A 120 -5.45 -12.41 -18.16
CA ASN A 120 -6.53 -11.43 -18.12
C ASN A 120 -7.89 -12.08 -18.40
N SER A 121 -7.98 -12.97 -19.39
CA SER A 121 -9.25 -13.66 -19.67
C SER A 121 -9.68 -14.60 -18.54
N VAL A 122 -8.72 -15.18 -17.81
CA VAL A 122 -8.98 -16.03 -16.64
C VAL A 122 -9.48 -15.18 -15.47
N VAL A 123 -8.87 -14.01 -15.27
CA VAL A 123 -9.27 -13.04 -14.23
C VAL A 123 -10.64 -12.46 -14.54
N ASP A 124 -10.96 -12.16 -15.79
CA ASP A 124 -12.24 -11.58 -16.17
C ASP A 124 -13.40 -12.60 -16.14
N ASP A 125 -13.11 -13.90 -16.08
CA ASP A 125 -14.09 -14.97 -16.00
C ASP A 125 -14.56 -15.18 -14.55
N ALA A 126 -15.79 -14.74 -14.28
CA ALA A 126 -16.42 -14.86 -12.96
C ALA A 126 -16.63 -16.30 -12.49
N SER A 127 -16.61 -17.28 -13.41
CA SER A 127 -16.67 -18.70 -13.05
C SER A 127 -15.33 -19.22 -12.52
N LEU A 128 -14.22 -18.51 -12.76
CA LEU A 128 -12.89 -18.91 -12.33
C LEU A 128 -12.35 -18.03 -11.21
N ILE A 129 -12.65 -16.73 -11.25
CA ILE A 129 -12.16 -15.72 -10.31
C ILE A 129 -13.31 -14.81 -9.87
N VAL A 130 -13.64 -14.85 -8.58
CA VAL A 130 -14.63 -13.95 -7.98
C VAL A 130 -14.12 -12.50 -8.06
N HIS A 131 -14.97 -11.56 -8.48
CA HIS A 131 -14.63 -10.13 -8.59
C HIS A 131 -13.34 -9.83 -9.36
N GLY A 132 -12.96 -10.68 -10.32
CA GLY A 132 -11.65 -10.53 -10.97
C GLY A 132 -11.47 -9.20 -11.71
N LYS A 133 -12.57 -8.57 -12.17
CA LYS A 133 -12.58 -7.23 -12.77
C LYS A 133 -12.03 -6.11 -11.87
N ASP A 134 -12.02 -6.32 -10.55
CA ASP A 134 -11.48 -5.33 -9.61
C ASP A 134 -9.94 -5.37 -9.55
N TYR A 135 -9.32 -6.38 -10.15
CA TYR A 135 -7.89 -6.62 -10.08
C TYR A 135 -7.18 -6.23 -11.38
N ALA A 136 -6.01 -5.62 -11.25
CA ALA A 136 -5.11 -5.33 -12.37
C ALA A 136 -3.75 -6.02 -12.18
N TYR A 137 -3.15 -6.44 -13.29
CA TYR A 137 -1.85 -7.12 -13.27
C TYR A 137 -0.77 -6.24 -12.66
N SER A 138 0.00 -6.79 -11.71
CA SER A 138 1.13 -6.13 -11.05
C SER A 138 2.42 -6.82 -11.43
N LYS A 139 3.09 -6.30 -12.48
CA LYS A 139 4.42 -6.76 -12.89
C LYS A 139 5.44 -6.62 -11.75
N GLU A 140 5.31 -5.59 -10.94
CA GLU A 140 6.26 -5.28 -9.89
C GLU A 140 6.29 -6.30 -8.74
N LEU A 141 5.14 -6.88 -8.43
CA LEU A 141 4.97 -7.92 -7.40
C LEU A 141 5.09 -9.34 -7.97
N SER A 142 5.11 -9.49 -9.29
CA SER A 142 5.19 -10.77 -9.97
C SER A 142 6.63 -11.29 -10.06
N SER A 143 6.76 -12.61 -10.10
CA SER A 143 7.99 -13.36 -10.28
C SER A 143 7.73 -14.56 -11.20
N LYS A 144 8.78 -15.32 -11.52
CA LYS A 144 8.68 -16.53 -12.35
C LYS A 144 7.67 -17.57 -11.81
N ASN A 145 7.53 -17.65 -10.49
CA ASN A 145 6.70 -18.65 -9.83
C ASN A 145 5.39 -18.08 -9.26
N THR A 146 5.20 -16.76 -9.32
CA THR A 146 4.01 -16.12 -8.78
C THR A 146 3.61 -14.95 -9.64
N ILE A 147 2.41 -15.02 -10.22
CA ILE A 147 1.83 -13.89 -10.95
C ILE A 147 0.84 -13.19 -10.02
N VAL A 148 1.01 -11.89 -9.84
CA VAL A 148 0.23 -11.10 -8.88
C VAL A 148 -0.63 -10.09 -9.62
N TYR A 149 -1.89 -10.03 -9.25
CA TYR A 149 -2.80 -8.93 -9.55
C TYR A 149 -3.17 -8.23 -8.24
N THR A 150 -3.39 -6.92 -8.32
CA THR A 150 -3.78 -6.08 -7.18
C THR A 150 -5.13 -5.46 -7.43
N GLN A 151 -5.99 -5.46 -6.42
CA GLN A 151 -7.24 -4.72 -6.43
C GLN A 151 -6.95 -3.23 -6.65
N MET A 152 -7.74 -2.60 -7.51
CA MET A 152 -7.63 -1.19 -7.84
C MET A 152 -8.72 -0.42 -7.10
N VAL A 153 -8.32 0.62 -6.37
CA VAL A 153 -9.24 1.54 -5.71
C VAL A 153 -8.95 2.96 -6.18
N HIS A 154 -9.96 3.60 -6.78
CA HIS A 154 -9.87 4.96 -7.31
C HIS A 154 -8.60 5.19 -8.16
N GLY A 155 -8.30 4.22 -9.04
CA GLY A 155 -7.15 4.26 -9.95
C GLY A 155 -5.79 3.95 -9.33
N LYS A 156 -5.72 3.55 -8.04
CA LYS A 156 -4.47 3.18 -7.37
C LYS A 156 -4.49 1.72 -6.89
N PRO A 157 -3.36 0.99 -6.97
CA PRO A 157 -3.29 -0.41 -6.55
C PRO A 157 -3.24 -0.54 -5.03
N ILE A 158 -3.78 -1.65 -4.51
CA ILE A 158 -3.63 -2.07 -3.12
C ILE A 158 -2.45 -3.06 -3.03
N TYR A 159 -1.36 -2.61 -2.41
CA TYR A 159 -0.10 -3.36 -2.33
C TYR A 159 0.00 -4.32 -1.13
N THR A 160 -1.00 -4.30 -0.24
CA THR A 160 -1.08 -5.23 0.90
C THR A 160 -1.81 -6.53 0.50
N PRO A 161 -1.54 -7.68 1.15
CA PRO A 161 -2.13 -8.96 0.77
C PRO A 161 -3.66 -8.98 0.72
N GLU A 162 -4.35 -8.15 1.51
CA GLU A 162 -5.81 -8.05 1.58
C GLU A 162 -6.48 -7.68 0.26
N GLY A 163 -5.75 -7.05 -0.68
CA GLY A 163 -6.24 -6.71 -2.01
C GLY A 163 -5.49 -7.43 -3.12
N GLN A 164 -4.98 -8.64 -2.88
CA GLN A 164 -4.17 -9.37 -3.88
C GLN A 164 -4.81 -10.67 -4.35
N LEU A 165 -4.64 -10.92 -5.65
CA LEU A 165 -4.85 -12.21 -6.30
C LEU A 165 -3.48 -12.72 -6.75
N ARG A 166 -3.06 -13.88 -6.23
CA ARG A 166 -1.72 -14.43 -6.44
C ARG A 166 -1.81 -15.82 -7.03
N PHE A 167 -1.51 -15.94 -8.31
CA PHE A 167 -1.42 -17.21 -9.02
C PHE A 167 -0.09 -17.91 -8.73
N THR A 168 -0.14 -19.22 -8.52
CA THR A 168 1.05 -20.06 -8.35
C THR A 168 1.42 -20.71 -9.68
N VAL A 169 2.67 -20.55 -10.11
CA VAL A 169 3.18 -21.09 -11.38
C VAL A 169 4.21 -22.19 -11.12
N LYS A 170 3.99 -23.36 -11.74
CA LYS A 170 4.91 -24.50 -11.71
C LYS A 170 5.15 -24.98 -13.15
N GLY A 171 6.42 -24.99 -13.59
CA GLY A 171 6.78 -25.47 -14.92
C GLY A 171 6.11 -24.71 -16.09
N GLY A 172 5.79 -23.43 -15.92
CA GLY A 172 5.06 -22.62 -16.93
C GLY A 172 3.54 -22.80 -16.92
N TYR A 173 3.00 -23.59 -15.98
CA TYR A 173 1.57 -23.78 -15.80
C TYR A 173 1.09 -23.12 -14.50
N VAL A 174 -0.06 -22.47 -14.55
CA VAL A 174 -0.77 -21.99 -13.37
C VAL A 174 -1.57 -23.14 -12.78
N VAL A 175 -1.27 -23.44 -11.51
CA VAL A 175 -1.88 -24.58 -10.79
C VAL A 175 -3.03 -24.17 -9.90
N GLY A 176 -3.09 -22.90 -9.53
CA GLY A 176 -4.06 -22.37 -8.58
C GLY A 176 -3.71 -20.96 -8.17
N TYR A 177 -4.47 -20.44 -7.21
CA TYR A 177 -4.30 -19.08 -6.72
C TYR A 177 -4.73 -18.93 -5.27
N THR A 178 -4.25 -17.85 -4.66
CA THR A 178 -4.81 -17.31 -3.42
C THR A 178 -5.43 -15.96 -3.71
N GLN A 179 -6.56 -15.66 -3.10
CA GLN A 179 -7.27 -14.40 -3.28
C GLN A 179 -7.72 -13.82 -1.94
N ARG A 180 -7.53 -12.52 -1.76
CA ARG A 180 -8.22 -11.69 -0.77
C ARG A 180 -8.84 -10.49 -1.49
N HIS A 181 -9.99 -10.04 -1.03
CA HIS A 181 -10.76 -8.97 -1.65
C HIS A 181 -11.34 -8.04 -0.58
N LEU A 182 -11.31 -6.74 -0.86
CA LEU A 182 -11.90 -5.70 -0.02
C LEU A 182 -13.23 -5.28 -0.66
N ALA A 183 -14.33 -5.88 -0.20
CA ALA A 183 -15.64 -5.82 -0.84
C ALA A 183 -16.26 -4.41 -0.91
N LYS A 184 -16.11 -3.62 0.16
CA LYS A 184 -16.62 -2.25 0.23
C LYS A 184 -15.54 -1.35 0.77
N ILE A 185 -15.22 -0.28 0.05
CA ILE A 185 -14.18 0.66 0.45
C ILE A 185 -14.79 2.05 0.61
N TYR A 186 -14.63 2.61 1.80
CA TYR A 186 -15.11 3.94 2.17
C TYR A 186 -13.96 4.91 2.38
N GLN A 187 -14.09 6.11 1.84
CA GLN A 187 -13.18 7.20 2.16
C GLN A 187 -13.51 7.78 3.53
N LEU A 188 -12.53 7.83 4.43
CA LEU A 188 -12.71 8.30 5.81
C LEU A 188 -12.41 9.78 6.00
N ARG A 189 -11.56 10.37 5.14
CA ARG A 189 -11.06 11.75 5.29
C ARG A 189 -11.02 12.45 3.95
N GLU A 190 -10.94 13.78 4.00
CA GLU A 190 -10.71 14.59 2.81
C GLU A 190 -9.39 14.25 2.11
N VAL A 191 -9.35 14.57 0.82
CA VAL A 191 -8.18 14.42 -0.03
C VAL A 191 -7.05 15.29 0.50
N LYS A 192 -5.85 14.72 0.63
CA LYS A 192 -4.63 15.42 1.05
C LYS A 192 -3.50 15.20 0.05
N LYS A 193 -2.63 16.20 -0.04
CA LYS A 193 -1.39 16.10 -0.84
C LYS A 193 -0.41 15.12 -0.20
N THR A 194 0.20 14.29 -1.03
CA THR A 194 1.30 13.41 -0.63
C THR A 194 2.64 14.12 -0.76
N ILE A 195 3.67 13.61 -0.11
CA ILE A 195 5.05 13.89 -0.50
C ILE A 195 5.28 13.42 -1.95
N SER A 196 6.26 14.03 -2.63
CA SER A 196 6.63 13.64 -3.99
C SER A 196 7.41 12.32 -4.02
N GLN A 197 7.49 11.71 -5.20
CA GLN A 197 8.27 10.50 -5.43
C GLN A 197 9.76 10.73 -5.13
N ARG A 198 10.31 11.90 -5.53
CA ARG A 198 11.69 12.29 -5.21
C ARG A 198 11.88 12.43 -3.70
N ARG A 199 10.93 13.05 -3.00
CA ARG A 199 11.01 13.22 -1.55
C ARG A 199 11.01 11.87 -0.83
N ALA A 200 10.22 10.90 -1.29
CA ALA A 200 10.18 9.56 -0.72
C ALA A 200 11.55 8.85 -0.80
N VAL A 201 12.23 8.93 -1.95
CA VAL A 201 13.58 8.34 -2.11
C VAL A 201 14.61 9.04 -1.23
N ILE A 202 14.58 10.38 -1.19
CA ILE A 202 15.46 11.17 -0.31
C ILE A 202 15.26 10.75 1.16
N LEU A 203 14.01 10.61 1.61
CA LEU A 203 13.71 10.19 2.98
C LEU A 203 14.22 8.79 3.29
N LEU A 204 13.97 7.82 2.40
CA LEU A 204 14.52 6.46 2.59
C LEU A 204 16.03 6.47 2.71
N TYR A 205 16.72 7.26 1.88
CA TYR A 205 18.17 7.40 1.98
C TYR A 205 18.61 8.04 3.31
N GLN A 206 17.99 9.15 3.71
CA GLN A 206 18.27 9.82 4.99
C GLN A 206 18.00 8.93 6.21
N TYR A 207 17.06 7.99 6.10
CA TYR A 207 16.77 6.99 7.12
C TYR A 207 17.62 5.72 7.01
N ASN A 208 18.66 5.71 6.18
CA ASN A 208 19.55 4.57 5.93
C ASN A 208 18.80 3.31 5.46
N LYS A 209 17.68 3.49 4.76
CA LYS A 209 16.83 2.40 4.23
C LYS A 209 17.15 2.02 2.78
N ILE A 210 18.03 2.78 2.12
CA ILE A 210 18.63 2.43 0.84
C ILE A 210 20.12 2.18 1.06
N PRO A 211 20.58 0.91 1.02
CA PRO A 211 22.00 0.60 1.15
C PRO A 211 22.81 1.22 0.01
N ALA A 212 24.08 1.56 0.26
CA ALA A 212 25.04 1.85 -0.79
C ALA A 212 25.18 0.67 -1.76
N ASN A 213 25.64 0.92 -2.98
CA ASN A 213 25.78 -0.11 -4.03
C ASN A 213 24.45 -0.85 -4.29
N SER A 214 23.40 -0.09 -4.54
CA SER A 214 22.08 -0.63 -4.81
C SER A 214 21.36 0.15 -5.90
N THR A 215 20.42 -0.51 -6.57
CA THR A 215 19.53 0.16 -7.52
C THR A 215 18.11 0.27 -6.97
N VAL A 216 17.56 1.48 -6.96
CA VAL A 216 16.11 1.72 -6.85
C VAL A 216 15.45 1.36 -8.18
N LYS A 217 14.78 0.21 -8.23
CA LYS A 217 14.17 -0.33 -9.46
C LYS A 217 12.85 0.38 -9.81
N TRP A 218 12.03 0.70 -8.81
CA TRP A 218 10.81 1.48 -8.99
C TRP A 218 10.35 2.14 -7.69
N VAL A 219 9.55 3.20 -7.84
CA VAL A 219 8.89 3.93 -6.74
C VAL A 219 7.45 4.19 -7.19
N LYS A 220 6.46 3.54 -6.55
CA LYS A 220 5.04 3.63 -6.95
C LYS A 220 4.15 3.99 -5.77
N LEU A 221 3.16 4.85 -6.02
CA LEU A 221 2.12 5.18 -5.06
C LEU A 221 0.99 4.16 -5.14
N GLY A 222 0.56 3.66 -4.00
CA GLY A 222 -0.63 2.81 -3.86
C GLY A 222 -1.16 2.85 -2.44
N TYR A 223 -2.02 1.92 -2.09
CA TYR A 223 -2.56 1.78 -0.75
C TYR A 223 -1.98 0.56 -0.03
N THR A 224 -1.66 0.72 1.25
CA THR A 224 -1.24 -0.37 2.11
C THR A 224 -2.07 -0.34 3.39
N LYS A 225 -2.29 -1.50 4.01
CA LYS A 225 -2.88 -1.60 5.34
C LYS A 225 -2.04 -0.83 6.35
N LEU A 226 -2.72 0.04 7.08
CA LEU A 226 -2.17 0.72 8.23
C LEU A 226 -2.43 -0.09 9.49
N LEU A 227 -3.68 -0.51 9.70
CA LEU A 227 -4.10 -1.29 10.86
C LEU A 227 -5.46 -1.94 10.62
N THR A 228 -5.86 -2.82 11.52
CA THR A 228 -7.25 -3.30 11.62
C THR A 228 -7.86 -2.75 12.91
N ALA A 229 -9.04 -2.13 12.82
CA ALA A 229 -9.78 -1.60 13.96
C ALA A 229 -11.28 -1.86 13.79
N ASN A 230 -11.95 -2.32 14.84
CA ASN A 230 -13.40 -2.60 14.85
C ASN A 230 -13.86 -3.43 13.64
N ASN A 231 -13.13 -4.52 13.34
CA ASN A 231 -13.39 -5.38 12.18
C ASN A 231 -13.30 -4.67 10.80
N ASN A 232 -12.63 -3.53 10.73
CA ASN A 232 -12.32 -2.82 9.50
C ASN A 232 -10.82 -2.85 9.22
N THR A 233 -10.46 -3.06 7.96
CA THR A 233 -9.10 -2.83 7.45
C THR A 233 -8.96 -1.37 7.05
N ILE A 234 -8.06 -0.65 7.72
CA ILE A 234 -7.74 0.75 7.43
C ILE A 234 -6.55 0.79 6.49
N LEU A 235 -6.68 1.46 5.35
CA LEU A 235 -5.61 1.65 4.38
C LEU A 235 -5.16 3.11 4.35
N ILE A 236 -3.88 3.31 4.06
CA ILE A 236 -3.26 4.62 3.89
C ILE A 236 -2.51 4.67 2.56
N PRO A 237 -2.43 5.85 1.89
CA PRO A 237 -1.56 6.04 0.75
C PRO A 237 -0.09 5.82 1.14
N THR A 238 0.63 5.05 0.34
CA THR A 238 1.98 4.59 0.64
C THR A 238 2.85 4.66 -0.61
N TRP A 239 4.03 5.26 -0.46
CA TRP A 239 5.11 5.13 -1.45
C TRP A 239 5.79 3.77 -1.25
N ASN A 240 5.64 2.90 -2.23
CA ASN A 240 6.25 1.58 -2.26
C ASN A 240 7.52 1.67 -3.13
N VAL A 241 8.63 1.12 -2.64
CA VAL A 241 9.94 1.23 -3.27
C VAL A 241 10.60 -0.13 -3.31
N LYS A 242 11.04 -0.55 -4.50
CA LYS A 242 11.82 -1.77 -4.68
C LYS A 242 13.28 -1.42 -4.88
N ILE A 243 14.13 -1.99 -4.04
CA ILE A 243 15.57 -1.78 -4.04
C ILE A 243 16.21 -3.14 -4.29
N LYS A 244 17.21 -3.19 -5.17
CA LYS A 244 18.04 -4.38 -5.39
C LYS A 244 19.46 -4.02 -4.99
N SER A 245 20.05 -4.79 -4.08
CA SER A 245 21.48 -4.71 -3.80
C SER A 245 22.23 -5.22 -5.03
N ASP A 246 23.20 -4.45 -5.52
CA ASP A 246 23.95 -4.81 -6.73
C ASP A 246 25.07 -5.80 -6.41
N SER A 247 25.56 -5.81 -5.17
CA SER A 247 26.53 -6.80 -4.68
C SER A 247 25.93 -8.18 -4.43
N SER A 248 24.80 -8.26 -3.72
CA SER A 248 24.20 -9.54 -3.30
C SER A 248 23.07 -10.02 -4.21
N GLY A 249 22.53 -9.13 -5.06
CA GLY A 249 21.31 -9.40 -5.83
C GLY A 249 20.02 -9.42 -5.01
N ILE A 250 20.10 -9.28 -3.68
CA ILE A 250 18.95 -9.32 -2.77
C ILE A 250 18.01 -8.16 -3.08
N VAL A 251 16.72 -8.48 -3.17
CA VAL A 251 15.65 -7.52 -3.39
C VAL A 251 14.97 -7.21 -2.07
N GLN A 252 14.82 -5.92 -1.78
CA GLN A 252 14.12 -5.40 -0.61
C GLN A 252 12.99 -4.48 -1.05
N TYR A 253 11.89 -4.52 -0.29
CA TYR A 253 10.80 -3.58 -0.43
C TYR A 253 10.79 -2.64 0.77
N ARG A 254 10.63 -1.36 0.51
CA ARG A 254 10.48 -0.31 1.53
C ARG A 254 9.19 0.43 1.28
N ARG A 255 8.55 0.85 2.37
CA ARG A 255 7.29 1.58 2.33
C ARG A 255 7.40 2.83 3.17
N LEU A 256 6.85 3.93 2.67
CA LEU A 256 6.68 5.15 3.46
C LEU A 256 5.24 5.60 3.40
N ASN A 257 4.74 6.09 4.53
CA ASN A 257 3.50 6.84 4.59
C ASN A 257 3.59 8.01 3.61
N ALA A 258 2.69 8.08 2.64
CA ALA A 258 2.79 9.07 1.58
C ALA A 258 2.45 10.49 2.05
N PHE A 259 1.83 10.67 3.22
CA PHE A 259 1.59 12.00 3.80
C PHE A 259 2.77 12.52 4.61
N THR A 260 3.34 11.67 5.48
CA THR A 260 4.33 12.10 6.47
C THR A 260 5.76 11.73 6.08
N GLY A 261 5.92 10.74 5.20
CA GLY A 261 7.22 10.14 4.92
C GLY A 261 7.75 9.22 6.03
N ALA A 262 6.93 8.92 7.05
CA ALA A 262 7.30 7.95 8.07
C ALA A 262 7.48 6.56 7.46
N ILE A 263 8.50 5.83 7.91
CA ILE A 263 8.73 4.46 7.50
C ILE A 263 7.57 3.57 7.97
N MET A 264 7.11 2.71 7.07
CA MET A 264 6.10 1.68 7.34
C MET A 264 6.78 0.32 7.13
N ASP A 265 7.70 -0.02 8.02
CA ASP A 265 8.27 -1.37 8.04
C ASP A 265 7.23 -2.31 8.71
N ASP A 266 7.15 -3.54 8.22
CA ASP A 266 6.41 -4.63 8.88
C ASP A 266 7.29 -5.24 9.99
#